data_AF-A0AAW1CZL5-F1
#
_entry.id   AF-A0AAW1CZL5-F1
#
_cell.length_a   1.000
_cell.length_b   1.000
_cell.length_c   1.000
_cell.angle_alpha   90.00
_cell.angle_beta   90.00
_cell.angle_gamma   90.00
#
_symmetry.space_group_name_H-M   'P 1'
#
loop_
_entity.id
_entity.type
_entity.pdbx_description
1 polymer ?
#
loop_
_entity_poly.entity_id
_entity_poly.type
_entity_poly.pdbx_seq_one_letter_code
_entity_poly.pdbx_strand_id
1 'polypeptide(L)'
;MRKRINGRRRSWLFVATIFLITLDYFNSTIIIEACGPGRGASRRRPHSKLTPLVFKQHVPNVSENTLGASGLTEGRIRRNDPKFKDLVPNYNQDITFKDEEGTGADRLMTQVRFRKN
;
A
#
# COMPACT_ATOMS: atom_id res chain seq x y z
N MET A 1 -18.94 40.42 82.76
CA MET A 1 -20.01 39.74 81.99
C MET A 1 -19.53 39.44 80.56
N ARG A 2 -19.40 38.17 80.18
CA ARG A 2 -18.94 37.70 78.85
C ARG A 2 -20.05 37.88 77.80
N LYS A 3 -19.81 38.67 76.74
CA LYS A 3 -20.74 38.78 75.60
C LYS A 3 -20.62 37.55 74.68
N ARG A 4 -21.71 36.80 74.61
CA ARG A 4 -21.91 35.56 73.83
C ARG A 4 -21.75 35.86 72.34
N ILE A 5 -20.67 35.38 71.73
CA ILE A 5 -20.36 35.60 70.32
C ILE A 5 -21.35 34.79 69.45
N ASN A 6 -22.00 35.49 68.51
CA ASN A 6 -23.02 35.00 67.57
C ASN A 6 -22.59 33.76 66.78
N GLY A 7 -22.96 32.56 67.24
CA GLY A 7 -22.71 31.28 66.57
C GLY A 7 -23.55 31.02 65.31
N ARG A 8 -24.66 31.75 65.11
CA ARG A 8 -25.57 31.51 63.98
C ARG A 8 -25.12 32.16 62.66
N ARG A 9 -24.37 33.26 62.71
CA ARG A 9 -23.84 33.95 61.50
C ARG A 9 -22.60 33.26 60.91
N ARG A 10 -21.78 32.62 61.75
CA ARG A 10 -20.61 31.85 61.30
C ARG A 10 -21.02 30.60 60.52
N SER A 11 -22.07 29.90 60.97
CA SER A 11 -22.53 28.66 60.32
C SER A 11 -23.03 28.86 58.89
N TRP A 12 -23.76 29.95 58.62
CA TRP A 12 -24.24 30.27 57.27
C TRP A 12 -23.10 30.70 56.33
N LEU A 13 -22.09 31.40 56.84
CA LEU A 13 -20.89 31.73 56.07
C LEU A 13 -20.10 30.47 55.71
N PHE A 14 -19.97 29.50 56.63
CA PHE A 14 -19.31 28.22 56.33
C PHE A 14 -20.07 27.40 55.28
N VAL A 15 -21.39 27.32 55.37
CA VAL A 15 -22.22 26.62 54.39
C VAL A 15 -22.17 27.30 53.02
N ALA A 16 -22.20 28.64 52.99
CA ALA A 16 -22.05 29.41 51.75
C ALA A 16 -20.66 29.21 51.11
N THR A 17 -19.59 29.17 51.92
CA THR A 17 -18.24 28.91 51.39
C THR A 17 -18.08 27.49 50.85
N ILE A 18 -18.67 26.49 51.50
CA ILE A 18 -18.62 25.10 51.01
C ILE A 18 -19.39 24.98 49.70
N PHE A 19 -20.55 25.62 49.60
CA PHE A 19 -21.36 25.62 48.38
C PHE A 19 -20.65 26.30 47.19
N LEU A 20 -19.98 27.43 47.43
CA LEU A 20 -19.16 28.12 46.44
C LEU A 20 -17.98 27.27 45.96
N ILE A 21 -17.29 26.60 46.89
CA ILE A 21 -16.16 25.70 46.56
C ILE A 21 -16.64 24.49 45.74
N THR A 22 -17.81 23.91 46.07
CA THR A 22 -18.37 22.78 45.30
C THR A 22 -18.85 23.18 43.90
N LEU A 23 -19.37 24.40 43.73
CA LEU A 23 -19.78 24.92 42.41
C LEU A 23 -18.58 25.20 41.50
N ASP A 24 -17.48 25.71 42.06
CA ASP A 24 -16.23 25.96 41.33
C ASP A 24 -15.58 24.64 40.89
N TYR A 25 -15.61 23.62 41.77
CA TYR A 25 -15.12 22.28 41.45
C TYR A 25 -15.96 21.58 40.37
N PHE A 26 -17.27 21.82 40.35
CA PHE A 26 -18.18 21.25 39.36
C PHE A 26 -17.99 21.88 37.97
N ASN A 27 -17.78 23.20 37.90
CA ASN A 27 -17.49 23.90 36.64
C ASN A 27 -16.10 23.58 36.05
N SER A 28 -15.13 23.23 36.90
CA SER A 28 -13.74 22.98 36.49
C SER A 28 -13.51 21.63 35.80
N THR A 29 -14.50 20.72 35.78
CA THR A 29 -14.32 19.33 35.28
C THR A 29 -14.87 19.09 33.87
N ILE A 30 -15.42 20.12 33.22
CA ILE A 30 -16.11 19.94 31.95
C ILE A 30 -15.27 20.61 30.84
N ILE A 31 -14.89 19.78 29.86
CA ILE A 31 -14.23 20.07 28.58
C ILE A 31 -12.70 20.03 28.61
N ILE A 32 -12.15 18.81 28.64
CA ILE A 32 -10.86 18.52 27.99
C ILE A 32 -11.19 18.00 26.58
N GLU A 33 -11.40 18.89 25.61
CA GLU A 33 -11.34 18.52 24.19
C GLU A 33 -9.86 18.41 23.78
N ALA A 34 -9.26 17.25 24.02
CA ALA A 34 -8.01 16.92 23.37
C ALA A 34 -8.29 16.66 21.89
N CYS A 35 -7.84 17.55 21.01
CA CYS A 35 -7.76 17.29 19.58
C CYS A 35 -6.75 16.16 19.34
N GLY A 36 -7.24 14.91 19.28
CA GLY A 36 -6.46 13.79 18.75
C GLY A 36 -6.00 14.12 17.32
N PRO A 37 -4.87 13.55 16.84
CA PRO A 37 -4.32 13.90 15.52
C PRO A 37 -5.41 13.84 14.46
N GLY A 38 -5.80 15.03 13.96
CA GLY A 38 -6.91 15.18 13.03
C GLY A 38 -6.73 14.31 11.79
N ARG A 39 -7.82 14.02 11.07
CA ARG A 39 -7.81 13.21 9.85
C ARG A 39 -6.80 13.80 8.85
N GLY A 40 -5.59 13.24 8.81
CA GLY A 40 -4.54 13.69 7.92
C GLY A 40 -5.00 13.53 6.47
N ALA A 41 -4.93 14.60 5.69
CA ALA A 41 -5.27 14.62 4.27
C ALA A 41 -4.21 13.92 3.39
N SER A 42 -3.68 12.78 3.85
CA SER A 42 -2.72 11.99 3.09
C SER A 42 -3.46 11.16 2.05
N ARG A 43 -3.50 11.66 0.81
CA ARG A 43 -3.99 10.90 -0.33
C ARG A 43 -2.98 9.82 -0.67
N ARG A 44 -3.36 8.54 -0.51
CA ARG A 44 -2.56 7.42 -1.01
C ARG A 44 -2.33 7.60 -2.51
N ARG A 45 -1.09 7.44 -2.98
CA ARG A 45 -0.81 7.41 -4.42
C ARG A 45 -1.63 6.26 -5.03
N PRO A 46 -2.49 6.53 -6.02
CA PRO A 46 -3.22 5.46 -6.69
C PRO A 46 -2.21 4.58 -7.42
N HIS A 47 -2.40 3.27 -7.34
CA HIS A 47 -1.66 2.33 -8.18
C HIS A 47 -2.00 2.62 -9.66
N SER A 48 -1.03 2.42 -10.56
CA SER A 48 -1.31 2.46 -12.00
C SER A 48 -2.36 1.40 -12.33
N LYS A 49 -3.47 1.79 -12.97
CA LYS A 49 -4.49 0.82 -13.36
C LYS A 49 -3.95 -0.01 -14.53
N LEU A 50 -3.94 -1.32 -14.38
CA LEU A 50 -3.63 -2.25 -15.47
C LEU A 50 -4.89 -2.39 -16.33
N THR A 51 -4.81 -1.98 -17.59
CA THR A 51 -5.89 -2.20 -18.56
C THR A 51 -5.67 -3.53 -19.27
N PRO A 52 -6.65 -4.44 -19.30
CA PRO A 52 -6.52 -5.69 -20.03
C PRO A 52 -6.39 -5.43 -21.53
N LEU A 53 -5.68 -6.31 -22.23
CA LEU A 53 -5.61 -6.27 -23.69
C LEU A 53 -6.93 -6.79 -24.29
N VAL A 54 -7.43 -6.10 -25.30
CA VAL A 54 -8.59 -6.55 -26.09
C VAL A 54 -8.14 -7.59 -27.10
N PHE A 55 -9.05 -8.44 -27.57
CA PHE A 55 -8.76 -9.43 -28.61
C PHE A 55 -8.06 -8.80 -29.83
N LYS A 56 -6.95 -9.40 -30.27
CA LYS A 56 -6.05 -8.94 -31.36
C LYS A 56 -5.29 -7.62 -31.10
N GLN A 57 -5.44 -7.01 -29.92
CA GLN A 57 -4.60 -5.88 -29.54
C GLN A 57 -3.17 -6.35 -29.25
N HIS A 58 -2.19 -5.54 -29.61
CA HIS A 58 -0.78 -5.72 -29.26
C HIS A 58 -0.21 -4.39 -28.74
N VAL A 59 0.77 -4.46 -27.84
CA VAL A 59 1.45 -3.30 -27.26
C VAL A 59 2.96 -3.54 -27.33
N PRO A 60 3.75 -2.63 -27.93
CA PRO A 60 3.34 -1.38 -28.60
C PRO A 60 2.51 -1.63 -29.87
N ASN A 61 1.72 -0.64 -30.33
CA ASN A 61 0.88 -0.75 -31.53
C ASN A 61 1.71 -0.59 -32.82
N VAL A 62 2.71 -1.45 -32.98
CA VAL A 62 3.59 -1.59 -34.14
C VAL A 62 3.85 -3.07 -34.38
N SER A 63 4.37 -3.43 -35.56
CA SER A 63 4.67 -4.82 -35.85
C SER A 63 5.75 -5.39 -34.91
N GLU A 64 5.63 -6.68 -34.60
CA GLU A 64 6.54 -7.40 -33.71
C GLU A 64 8.03 -7.21 -34.07
N ASN A 65 8.33 -7.26 -35.37
CA ASN A 65 9.71 -7.23 -35.87
C ASN A 65 10.30 -5.81 -36.03
N THR A 66 9.63 -4.79 -35.48
CA THR A 66 10.14 -3.42 -35.49
C THR A 66 11.17 -3.22 -34.37
N LEU A 67 12.16 -2.34 -34.59
CA LEU A 67 13.22 -2.03 -33.60
C LEU A 67 12.69 -1.50 -32.26
N GLY A 68 11.50 -0.88 -32.24
CA GLY A 68 10.83 -0.42 -31.03
C GLY A 68 10.02 -1.48 -30.28
N ALA A 69 9.99 -2.72 -30.79
CA ALA A 69 9.29 -3.87 -30.22
C ALA A 69 10.29 -5.03 -29.99
N SER A 70 10.14 -6.17 -30.66
CA SER A 70 11.00 -7.35 -30.50
C SER A 70 12.26 -7.32 -31.37
N GLY A 71 12.36 -6.41 -32.35
CA GLY A 71 13.52 -6.29 -33.23
C GLY A 71 13.53 -7.26 -34.42
N LEU A 72 14.67 -7.32 -35.12
CA LEU A 72 14.82 -8.14 -36.33
C LEU A 72 14.93 -9.63 -36.00
N THR A 73 14.36 -10.47 -36.86
CA THR A 73 14.42 -11.93 -36.71
C THR A 73 15.80 -12.48 -37.08
N GLU A 74 16.41 -13.25 -36.17
CA GLU A 74 17.74 -13.85 -36.40
C GLU A 74 17.72 -15.19 -37.15
N GLY A 75 16.53 -15.76 -37.40
CA GLY A 75 16.34 -17.05 -38.06
C GLY A 75 15.93 -18.18 -37.12
N ARG A 76 15.64 -19.36 -37.69
CA ARG A 76 15.18 -20.54 -36.95
C ARG A 76 16.34 -21.26 -36.29
N ILE A 77 16.16 -21.68 -35.03
CA ILE A 77 17.12 -22.50 -34.27
C ILE A 77 16.63 -23.96 -34.27
N ARG A 78 17.49 -24.88 -34.69
CA ARG A 78 17.32 -26.34 -34.61
C ARG A 78 18.18 -26.92 -33.49
N ARG A 79 17.85 -28.11 -33.00
CA ARG A 79 18.58 -28.79 -31.90
C ARG A 79 20.07 -29.03 -32.20
N ASN A 80 20.45 -29.15 -33.47
CA ASN A 80 21.82 -29.39 -33.90
C ASN A 80 22.61 -28.08 -34.14
N ASP A 81 21.94 -26.93 -34.08
CA ASP A 81 22.59 -25.66 -34.38
C ASP A 81 23.45 -25.21 -33.20
N PRO A 82 24.59 -24.54 -33.42
CA PRO A 82 25.43 -24.04 -32.34
C PRO A 82 24.68 -23.05 -31.43
N LYS A 83 23.78 -22.24 -32.00
CA LYS A 83 22.91 -21.30 -31.26
C LYS A 83 21.94 -21.99 -30.29
N PHE A 84 21.69 -23.29 -30.45
CA PHE A 84 20.83 -24.03 -29.51
C PHE A 84 21.43 -24.08 -28.10
N LYS A 85 22.76 -24.03 -27.98
CA LYS A 85 23.46 -24.00 -26.69
C LYS A 85 23.19 -22.72 -25.89
N ASP A 86 22.75 -21.66 -26.56
CA ASP A 86 22.42 -20.38 -25.92
C ASP A 86 21.01 -20.40 -25.30
N LEU A 87 20.18 -21.40 -25.63
CA LEU A 87 18.87 -21.59 -25.02
C LEU A 87 19.01 -22.26 -23.66
N VAL A 88 18.35 -21.69 -22.66
CA VAL A 88 18.37 -22.15 -21.28
C VAL A 88 17.00 -22.74 -20.94
N PRO A 89 16.94 -23.94 -20.32
CA PRO A 89 15.68 -24.51 -19.88
C PRO A 89 15.13 -23.79 -18.65
N ASN A 90 13.82 -23.53 -18.65
CA ASN A 90 13.09 -22.98 -17.52
C ASN A 90 12.37 -24.09 -16.72
N TYR A 91 12.77 -24.26 -15.47
CA TYR A 91 12.20 -25.23 -14.51
C TYR A 91 11.44 -24.57 -13.35
N ASN A 92 10.94 -23.35 -13.55
CA ASN A 92 10.14 -22.69 -12.52
C ASN A 92 8.87 -23.51 -12.19
N GLN A 93 8.67 -23.79 -10.91
CA GLN A 93 7.53 -24.55 -10.40
C GLN A 93 6.20 -23.76 -10.48
N ASP A 94 6.27 -22.43 -10.54
CA ASP A 94 5.09 -21.56 -10.66
C ASP A 94 4.53 -21.51 -12.09
N ILE A 95 5.22 -22.12 -13.06
CA ILE A 95 4.82 -22.12 -14.47
C ILE A 95 4.44 -23.54 -14.88
N THR A 96 3.19 -23.71 -15.29
CA THR A 96 2.73 -24.97 -15.89
C THR A 96 2.98 -24.94 -17.39
N PHE A 97 3.88 -25.79 -17.87
CA PHE A 97 4.16 -25.97 -19.31
C PHE A 97 3.23 -27.04 -19.89
N LYS A 98 2.72 -26.83 -21.11
CA LYS A 98 1.83 -27.77 -21.78
C LYS A 98 2.59 -29.02 -22.26
N ASP A 99 3.70 -28.84 -22.99
CA ASP A 99 4.62 -29.88 -23.50
C ASP A 99 3.88 -31.11 -24.06
N GLU A 100 2.99 -30.86 -25.02
CA GLU A 100 2.15 -31.91 -25.64
C GLU A 100 2.96 -32.89 -26.49
N GLU A 101 4.17 -32.50 -26.90
CA GLU A 101 5.13 -33.32 -27.63
C GLU A 101 5.94 -34.24 -26.71
N GLY A 102 5.98 -33.98 -25.40
CA GLY A 102 6.80 -34.72 -24.43
C GLY A 102 8.31 -34.57 -24.66
N THR A 103 8.75 -33.51 -25.33
CA THR A 103 10.17 -33.29 -25.68
C THR A 103 10.84 -32.22 -24.83
N GLY A 104 10.08 -31.51 -23.99
CA GLY A 104 10.55 -30.39 -23.18
C GLY A 104 10.90 -29.14 -23.98
N ALA A 105 10.47 -29.04 -25.24
CA ALA A 105 10.82 -27.90 -26.11
C ALA A 105 10.27 -26.57 -25.57
N ASP A 106 9.06 -26.56 -25.01
CA ASP A 106 8.40 -25.38 -24.43
C ASP A 106 9.22 -24.74 -23.28
N ARG A 107 10.16 -25.48 -22.70
CA ARG A 107 10.99 -25.01 -21.59
C ARG A 107 12.23 -24.26 -22.06
N LEU A 108 12.67 -24.46 -23.30
CA LEU A 108 13.90 -23.89 -23.82
C LEU A 108 13.65 -22.49 -24.36
N MET A 109 14.25 -21.48 -23.73
CA MET A 109 14.09 -20.08 -24.09
C MET A 109 15.41 -19.31 -23.97
N THR A 110 15.49 -18.12 -24.57
CA THR A 110 16.66 -17.25 -24.43
C THR A 110 16.68 -16.61 -23.04
N GLN A 111 17.86 -16.30 -22.54
CA GLN A 111 17.98 -15.42 -21.38
C GLN A 111 17.58 -14.00 -21.77
N VAL A 112 16.58 -13.42 -21.11
CA VAL A 112 16.20 -12.02 -21.34
C VAL A 112 17.38 -11.11 -21.01
N ARG A 113 17.97 -10.50 -22.03
CA ARG A 113 19.00 -9.46 -21.85
C ARG A 113 18.32 -8.17 -21.42
N PHE A 114 18.23 -7.95 -20.12
CA PHE A 114 17.95 -6.60 -19.62
C PHE A 114 19.17 -5.73 -19.88
N ARG A 115 19.06 -4.79 -20.83
CA ARG A 115 19.96 -3.63 -20.87
C ARG A 115 19.73 -2.87 -19.57
N LYS A 116 20.67 -2.95 -18.63
CA LYS A 116 20.78 -1.95 -17.56
C LYS A 116 21.20 -0.65 -18.25
N ASN A 117 20.32 0.34 -18.23
CA ASN A 117 20.70 1.72 -18.49
C ASN A 117 21.57 2.23 -17.34
#